data_AF-A0A7V9F1G9-F1
#
_entry.id   AF-A0A7V9F1G9-F1
#
_cell.length_a   1.000
_cell.length_b   1.000
_cell.length_c   1.000
_cell.angle_alpha   90.00
_cell.angle_beta   90.00
_cell.angle_gamma   90.00
#
_symmetry.space_group_name_H-M   'P 1'
#
loop_
_entity.id
_entity.type
_entity.pdbx_description
1 polymer ?
#
loop_
_entity_poly.entity_id
_entity_poly.type
_entity_poly.pdbx_seq_one_letter_code
_entity_poly.pdbx_strand_id
1 'polypeptide(L)'
;MFCGCALSFGEDPNTRTCPVCLGHPGTLPVTNAEAVHFALMIGMALECELAPRSIFHRKNYFYPDLPKGYQISQYDIPLARNG
;
A
#
# COMPACT_ATOMS: atom_id res chain seq x y z
N MET A 1 -1.96 -1.06 -5.26
CA MET A 1 -1.99 -1.53 -3.86
C MET A 1 -3.39 -1.58 -3.27
N PHE A 2 -4.16 -0.47 -3.24
CA PHE A 2 -5.44 -0.37 -2.52
C PHE A 2 -6.69 -0.11 -3.40
N CYS A 3 -6.52 -0.14 -4.72
CA CYS A 3 -7.58 0.01 -5.72
C CYS A 3 -7.21 -0.78 -6.99
N GLY A 4 -8.13 -0.86 -7.94
CA GLY A 4 -7.96 -1.60 -9.19
C GLY A 4 -7.32 -0.82 -10.35
N CYS A 5 -6.87 0.42 -10.14
CA CYS A 5 -6.18 1.17 -11.20
C CYS A 5 -4.90 0.45 -11.64
N ALA A 6 -4.66 0.41 -12.95
CA ALA A 6 -3.49 -0.22 -13.52
C ALA A 6 -2.20 0.53 -13.16
N LEU A 7 -1.13 -0.21 -12.89
CA LEU A 7 0.23 0.33 -12.73
C LEU A 7 0.95 0.31 -14.09
N SER A 8 1.41 1.46 -14.57
CA SER A 8 2.36 1.57 -15.70
C SER A 8 3.19 2.85 -15.56
N PHE A 9 4.03 3.10 -16.57
CA PHE A 9 4.88 4.27 -16.67
C PHE A 9 4.66 4.97 -18.03
N GLY A 10 4.65 6.30 -18.04
CA GLY A 10 4.66 7.12 -19.27
C GLY A 10 3.29 7.54 -19.83
N GLU A 11 2.21 7.36 -19.08
CA GLU A 11 0.85 7.74 -19.49
C GLU A 11 0.57 9.22 -19.27
N ASP A 12 -0.49 9.72 -19.91
CA ASP A 12 -0.96 11.08 -19.67
C ASP A 12 -1.33 11.31 -18.19
N PRO A 13 -1.10 12.52 -17.65
CA PRO A 13 -1.37 12.84 -16.25
C PRO A 13 -2.79 12.50 -15.81
N ASN A 14 -2.92 11.90 -14.63
CA ASN A 14 -4.20 11.60 -13.95
C ASN A 14 -5.14 10.62 -14.69
N THR A 15 -4.72 9.97 -15.76
CA THR A 15 -5.54 8.98 -16.50
C THR A 15 -5.74 7.65 -15.75
N ARG A 16 -4.78 7.26 -14.92
CA ARG A 16 -4.81 6.00 -14.15
C ARG A 16 -5.20 6.24 -12.69
N THR A 17 -6.29 6.95 -12.51
CA THR A 17 -6.80 7.34 -11.19
C THR A 17 -8.24 6.89 -10.99
N CYS A 18 -8.67 6.83 -9.73
CA CYS A 18 -10.05 6.54 -9.34
C CYS A 18 -10.34 7.23 -8.00
N PRO A 19 -11.61 7.26 -7.56
CA PRO A 19 -11.98 7.89 -6.30
C PRO A 19 -11.18 7.42 -5.07
N VAL A 20 -10.76 6.15 -5.04
CA VAL A 20 -9.98 5.59 -3.93
C VAL A 20 -8.56 6.16 -3.88
N CYS A 21 -7.84 6.17 -5.01
CA CYS A 21 -6.47 6.68 -5.02
C CYS A 21 -6.42 8.21 -4.96
N LEU A 22 -7.46 8.90 -5.46
CA LEU A 22 -7.66 10.34 -5.33
C LEU A 22 -8.19 10.79 -3.95
N GLY A 23 -8.49 9.87 -3.04
CA GLY A 23 -8.93 10.21 -1.69
C GLY A 23 -10.30 10.89 -1.61
N HIS A 24 -11.21 10.59 -2.54
CA HIS A 24 -12.56 11.16 -2.50
C HIS A 24 -13.34 10.69 -1.24
N PRO A 25 -14.22 11.55 -0.69
CA PRO A 25 -15.04 11.22 0.47
C PRO A 25 -15.87 9.94 0.24
N GLY A 26 -15.95 9.08 1.26
CA GLY A 26 -16.75 7.85 1.25
C GLY A 26 -16.11 6.63 0.58
N THR A 27 -14.91 6.77 0.02
CA THR A 27 -14.21 5.64 -0.63
C THR A 27 -13.40 4.80 0.37
N LEU A 28 -13.20 3.52 0.08
CA LEU A 28 -12.53 2.56 0.97
C LEU A 28 -11.37 1.84 0.24
N PRO A 29 -10.25 1.56 0.93
CA PRO A 29 -9.13 0.79 0.38
C PRO A 29 -9.41 -0.72 0.40
N VAL A 30 -8.99 -1.44 -0.64
CA VAL A 30 -9.00 -2.91 -0.68
C VAL A 30 -7.61 -3.43 -1.04
N THR A 31 -7.02 -4.24 -0.16
CA THR A 31 -5.65 -4.75 -0.29
C THR A 31 -5.49 -5.65 -1.53
N ASN A 32 -4.44 -5.43 -2.30
CA ASN A 32 -4.04 -6.28 -3.42
C ASN A 32 -3.36 -7.57 -2.91
N ALA A 33 -3.93 -8.73 -3.25
CA ALA A 33 -3.45 -10.05 -2.81
C ALA A 33 -2.08 -10.43 -3.39
N GLU A 34 -1.84 -10.14 -4.68
CA GLU A 34 -0.58 -10.43 -5.35
C GLU A 34 0.58 -9.60 -4.77
N ALA A 35 0.32 -8.33 -4.45
CA ALA A 35 1.31 -7.47 -3.79
C ALA A 35 1.72 -8.01 -2.40
N VAL A 36 0.77 -8.55 -1.63
CA VAL A 36 1.07 -9.22 -0.35
C VAL A 36 1.87 -10.50 -0.59
N HIS A 37 1.50 -11.30 -1.59
CA HIS A 37 2.24 -12.51 -1.95
C HIS A 37 3.69 -12.20 -2.30
N PHE A 38 3.96 -11.20 -3.14
CA PHE A 38 5.33 -10.78 -3.46
C PHE A 38 6.09 -10.24 -2.25
N ALA A 39 5.43 -9.50 -1.35
CA ALA A 39 6.08 -9.03 -0.12
C ALA A 39 6.49 -10.20 0.80
N LEU A 40 5.66 -11.26 0.89
CA LEU A 40 6.02 -12.48 1.62
C LEU A 40 7.19 -13.21 0.96
N MET A 41 7.19 -13.32 -0.39
CA MET A 41 8.28 -13.92 -1.15
C MET A 41 9.61 -13.18 -0.91
N ILE A 42 9.59 -11.85 -0.91
CA ILE A 42 10.77 -11.03 -0.58
C ILE A 42 11.22 -11.27 0.86
N GLY A 43 10.28 -11.32 1.82
CA GLY A 43 10.61 -11.62 3.21
C GLY A 43 11.32 -12.97 3.38
N MET A 44 10.84 -14.02 2.69
CA MET A 44 11.52 -15.33 2.70
C MET A 44 12.90 -15.28 2.02
N ALA A 45 13.02 -14.58 0.89
CA ALA A 45 14.27 -14.46 0.15
C ALA A 45 15.36 -13.70 0.93
N LEU A 46 14.95 -12.78 1.81
CA LEU A 46 15.83 -12.03 2.70
C LEU A 46 15.95 -12.67 4.09
N GLU A 47 15.60 -13.96 4.23
CA GLU A 47 15.71 -14.73 5.49
C GLU A 47 15.01 -14.07 6.71
N CYS A 48 13.98 -13.25 6.46
CA CYS A 48 13.25 -12.59 7.52
C CYS A 48 12.29 -13.55 8.26
N GLU A 49 12.00 -13.22 9.51
CA GLU A 49 10.86 -13.75 10.25
C GLU A 49 9.54 -13.16 9.71
N LEU A 50 8.69 -14.00 9.14
CA LEU A 50 7.34 -13.58 8.69
C LEU A 50 6.36 -13.52 9.86
N ALA A 51 5.58 -12.44 9.93
CA ALA A 51 4.56 -12.28 10.97
C ALA A 51 3.31 -13.14 10.66
N PRO A 52 2.74 -13.87 11.63
CA PRO A 52 1.51 -14.65 11.44
C PRO A 52 0.28 -13.74 11.23
N ARG A 53 0.40 -12.47 11.59
CA ARG A 53 -0.58 -11.40 11.39
C ARG A 53 0.17 -10.11 11.18
N SER A 54 -0.30 -9.28 10.25
CA SER A 54 0.20 -7.92 10.05
C SER A 54 -0.95 -6.93 9.92
N ILE A 55 -0.72 -5.67 10.31
CA ILE A 55 -1.73 -4.62 10.36
C ILE A 55 -1.26 -3.39 9.57
N PHE A 56 -2.10 -2.93 8.65
CA PHE A 56 -1.93 -1.63 8.02
C PHE A 56 -2.37 -0.49 8.95
N HIS A 57 -1.54 0.55 9.04
CA HIS A 57 -1.70 1.74 9.84
C HIS A 57 -1.75 2.99 8.95
N ARG A 58 -2.26 4.10 9.51
CA ARG A 58 -2.28 5.41 8.86
C ARG A 58 -1.13 6.26 9.37
N LYS A 59 -0.17 6.58 8.51
CA LYS A 59 0.91 7.54 8.78
C LYS A 59 0.45 8.92 8.30
N ASN A 60 0.08 9.80 9.23
CA ASN A 60 -0.58 11.07 8.94
C ASN A 60 0.44 12.19 8.68
N TYR A 61 0.32 12.89 7.55
CA TYR A 61 1.08 14.09 7.21
C TYR A 61 0.43 14.81 6.01
N PHE A 62 0.64 16.12 5.91
CA PHE A 62 0.07 16.92 4.84
C PHE A 62 1.08 17.15 3.73
N TYR A 63 0.74 16.73 2.52
CA TYR A 63 1.50 17.03 1.33
C TYR A 63 0.59 16.96 0.08
N PRO A 64 0.78 17.81 -0.95
CA PRO A 64 -0.11 17.84 -2.12
C PRO A 64 -0.23 16.53 -2.91
N ASP A 65 0.81 15.68 -2.88
CA ASP A 65 0.79 14.35 -3.54
C ASP A 65 0.09 13.25 -2.73
N LEU A 66 -0.33 13.56 -1.49
CA LEU A 66 -0.93 12.61 -0.56
C LEU A 66 -2.41 12.97 -0.33
N PRO A 67 -3.31 12.57 -1.24
CA PRO A 67 -4.68 13.08 -1.28
C PRO A 67 -5.52 12.75 -0.04
N LYS A 68 -5.14 11.72 0.72
CA LYS A 68 -5.87 11.29 1.93
C LYS A 68 -5.40 11.99 3.21
N GLY A 69 -4.31 12.77 3.18
CA GLY A 69 -3.66 13.29 4.39
C GLY A 69 -2.99 12.22 5.27
N TYR A 70 -2.94 10.97 4.79
CA TYR A 70 -2.20 9.88 5.39
C TYR A 70 -1.78 8.84 4.35
N GLN A 71 -0.63 8.21 4.61
CA GLN A 71 -0.16 7.05 3.88
C GLN A 71 -0.60 5.78 4.61
N ILE A 72 -1.12 4.80 3.88
CA ILE A 72 -1.37 3.45 4.42
C ILE A 72 -0.04 2.70 4.39
N SER A 73 0.47 2.32 5.57
CA SER A 73 1.76 1.62 5.73
C SER A 73 1.68 0.62 6.89
N GLN A 74 2.80 0.10 7.37
CA GLN A 74 2.89 -0.74 8.57
C GLN A 74 3.70 -0.02 9.65
N TYR A 75 3.47 -0.36 10.92
CA TYR A 75 4.16 0.25 12.06
C TYR A 75 4.67 -0.83 13.03
N ASP A 76 3.92 -1.13 14.09
CA ASP A 76 4.29 -2.03 15.18
C ASP A 76 4.20 -3.53 14.81
N ILE A 77 3.31 -3.88 13.88
CA ILE A 77 3.14 -5.27 13.40
C ILE A 77 3.45 -5.37 11.89
N PRO A 78 4.74 -5.26 11.47
CA PRO A 78 5.14 -5.35 10.06
C PRO A 78 4.99 -6.77 9.50
N LEU A 79 5.04 -6.91 8.17
CA LEU A 79 4.90 -8.21 7.51
C LEU A 79 6.08 -9.15 7.79
N ALA A 80 7.29 -8.61 7.82
CA ALA A 80 8.54 -9.33 7.96
C ALA A 80 9.55 -8.48 8.75
N ARG A 81 10.45 -9.13 9.50
CA ARG A 81 11.53 -8.48 10.27
C ARG A 81 12.71 -9.42 10.48
N ASN A 82 13.83 -8.91 10.99
CA ASN A 82 14.97 -9.72 11.45
C ASN A 82 15.56 -10.64 10.36
N GLY A 83 15.87 -10.08 9.18
CA GLY A 83 16.69 -10.72 8.16
C GLY A 83 18.12 -10.19 8.15
#